data_AF-A0A509L2S0-F1
#
_entry.id   AF-A0A509L2S0-F1
#
_cell.length_a   1.000
_cell.length_b   1.000
_cell.length_c   1.000
_cell.angle_alpha   90.00
_cell.angle_beta   90.00
_cell.angle_gamma   90.00
#
_symmetry.space_group_name_H-M   'P 1'
#
loop_
_entity.id
_entity.type
_entity.pdbx_description
1 polymer ?
#
loop_
_entity_poly.entity_id
_entity_poly.type
_entity_poly.pdbx_seq_one_letter_code
_entity_poly.pdbx_strand_id
1 'polypeptide(L)'
;AYVNTAIEKDTTTTWELCCNPKFEAQIYQFVPFNTWQHANHINVPVLVVRGERSDLFHKKAGIRLTKKIKNCTFVELKECGHFFMMEEPDKTIDTILPFIQGV
;
A
#
# COMPACT_ATOMS: atom_id res chain seq x y z
N ALA A 1 -5.41 -12.72 0.80
CA ALA A 1 -5.24 -11.56 -0.09
C ALA A 1 -4.19 -11.87 -1.15
N TYR A 2 -2.89 -11.92 -0.82
CA TYR A 2 -1.81 -12.15 -1.80
C TYR A 2 -2.05 -13.32 -2.78
N VAL A 3 -2.30 -14.55 -2.29
CA VAL A 3 -2.59 -15.72 -3.14
C VAL A 3 -3.85 -15.56 -3.99
N ASN A 4 -4.76 -14.67 -3.64
CA ASN A 4 -6.01 -14.48 -4.39
C ASN A 4 -5.93 -13.30 -5.38
N THR A 5 -4.95 -12.40 -5.20
CA THR A 5 -4.93 -11.11 -5.91
C THR A 5 -3.61 -10.80 -6.61
N ALA A 6 -2.53 -11.52 -6.28
CA ALA A 6 -1.19 -11.31 -6.83
C ALA A 6 -0.70 -12.49 -7.70
N ILE A 7 -1.56 -13.48 -7.93
CA ILE A 7 -1.32 -14.57 -8.88
C ILE A 7 -2.46 -14.62 -9.89
N GLU A 8 -2.14 -15.02 -11.11
CA GLU A 8 -3.09 -15.27 -12.17
C GLU A 8 -2.94 -16.69 -12.71
N LYS A 9 -4.01 -17.17 -13.36
CA LYS A 9 -4.08 -18.52 -13.87
C LYS A 9 -3.49 -18.55 -15.28
N ASP A 10 -2.33 -19.18 -15.43
CA ASP A 10 -1.61 -19.34 -16.70
C ASP A 10 -2.22 -20.50 -17.52
N THR A 11 -2.49 -21.65 -16.91
CA THR A 11 -3.20 -22.78 -17.55
C THR A 11 -4.20 -23.45 -16.60
N THR A 12 -4.89 -24.51 -17.02
CA THR A 12 -5.82 -25.26 -16.16
C THR A 12 -5.18 -25.70 -14.83
N THR A 13 -3.87 -25.97 -14.82
CA THR A 13 -3.13 -26.53 -13.66
C THR A 13 -1.98 -25.65 -13.16
N THR A 14 -1.63 -24.57 -13.86
CA THR A 14 -0.50 -23.68 -13.48
C THR A 14 -0.99 -22.29 -13.10
N TRP A 15 -0.26 -21.68 -12.18
CA TRP A 15 -0.46 -20.30 -11.70
C TRP A 15 0.86 -19.56 -11.82
N GLU A 16 0.79 -18.28 -12.13
CA GLU A 16 1.95 -17.40 -12.19
C GLU A 16 1.70 -16.13 -11.38
N LEU A 17 2.80 -15.45 -11.01
CA LEU A 17 2.72 -14.15 -10.34
C LEU A 17 2.29 -13.09 -11.34
N CYS A 18 1.36 -12.22 -10.96
CA CYS A 18 0.99 -11.07 -11.80
C CYS A 18 2.18 -10.09 -11.98
N CYS A 19 3.16 -10.16 -11.07
CA CYS A 19 4.40 -9.39 -11.13
C CYS A 19 5.55 -10.26 -11.65
N ASN A 20 6.54 -9.66 -12.31
CA ASN A 20 7.74 -10.37 -12.71
C ASN A 20 8.46 -10.97 -11.47
N PRO A 21 8.68 -12.30 -11.41
CA PRO A 21 9.22 -12.96 -10.21
C PRO A 21 10.60 -12.46 -9.78
N LYS A 22 11.47 -12.11 -10.74
CA LYS A 22 12.82 -11.60 -10.44
C LYS A 22 12.75 -10.21 -9.83
N PHE A 23 11.86 -9.36 -10.34
CA PHE A 23 11.65 -8.01 -9.82
C PHE A 23 11.08 -8.05 -8.40
N GLU A 24 10.07 -8.89 -8.16
CA GLU A 24 9.51 -9.06 -6.82
C GLU A 24 10.55 -9.55 -5.81
N ALA A 25 11.36 -10.56 -6.17
CA ALA A 25 12.44 -11.04 -5.31
C ALA A 25 13.45 -9.94 -4.95
N GLN A 26 13.78 -9.04 -5.90
CA GLN A 26 14.67 -7.91 -5.66
C GLN A 26 14.09 -6.91 -4.64
N ILE A 27 12.79 -6.63 -4.68
CA ILE A 27 12.14 -5.73 -3.70
C ILE A 27 12.40 -6.24 -2.27
N TYR A 28 12.29 -7.55 -2.05
CA TYR A 28 12.50 -8.15 -0.73
C TYR A 28 13.98 -8.27 -0.32
N GLN A 29 14.93 -8.18 -1.25
CA GLN A 29 16.37 -8.21 -0.92
C GLN A 29 16.87 -6.90 -0.30
N PHE A 30 16.22 -5.76 -0.60
CA PHE A 30 16.71 -4.43 -0.23
C PHE A 30 15.78 -3.71 0.75
N VAL A 31 15.14 -4.43 1.67
CA VAL A 31 14.23 -3.82 2.66
C VAL A 31 15.03 -2.84 3.54
N PRO A 32 14.70 -1.53 3.52
CA PRO A 32 15.42 -0.55 4.31
C PRO A 32 15.07 -0.69 5.79
N PHE A 33 16.09 -0.76 6.63
CA PHE A 33 15.93 -0.70 8.08
C PHE A 33 15.83 0.75 8.56
N ASN A 34 15.18 0.97 9.71
CA ASN A 34 15.15 2.26 10.43
C ASN A 34 14.48 3.44 9.70
N THR A 35 13.58 3.21 8.74
CA THR A 35 12.91 4.27 7.97
C THR A 35 12.10 5.28 8.81
N TRP A 36 11.59 4.87 9.97
CA TRP A 36 10.78 5.71 10.87
C TRP A 36 11.49 6.97 11.40
N GLN A 37 12.82 6.98 11.43
CA GLN A 37 13.59 8.13 11.88
C GLN A 37 13.58 9.27 10.84
N HIS A 38 13.30 8.96 9.58
CA HIS A 38 13.32 9.92 8.47
C HIS A 38 11.95 10.49 8.13
N ALA A 39 10.86 9.95 8.69
CA ALA A 39 9.50 10.38 8.35
C ALA A 39 9.25 11.88 8.62
N ASN A 40 9.92 12.47 9.62
CA ASN A 40 9.83 13.90 9.92
C ASN A 40 10.56 14.79 8.90
N HIS A 41 11.35 14.23 7.99
CA HIS A 41 12.01 14.99 6.92
C HIS A 41 11.11 15.16 5.68
N ILE A 42 9.93 14.55 5.65
CA ILE A 42 8.99 14.66 4.53
C ILE A 42 8.24 15.99 4.64
N ASN A 43 8.52 16.89 3.69
CA ASN A 43 8.01 18.28 3.68
C ASN A 43 6.96 18.55 2.59
N VAL A 44 6.58 17.53 1.82
CA VAL A 44 5.51 17.61 0.81
C VAL A 44 4.19 17.10 1.38
N PRO A 45 3.04 17.44 0.78
CA PRO A 45 1.77 16.80 1.14
C PRO A 45 1.86 15.27 1.01
N VAL A 46 1.32 14.54 1.99
CA VAL A 46 1.29 13.08 2.00
C VAL A 46 -0.12 12.56 2.26
N LEU A 47 -0.57 11.62 1.43
CA LEU A 47 -1.74 10.79 1.69
C LEU A 47 -1.26 9.38 2.07
N VAL A 48 -1.56 8.97 3.30
CA VAL A 48 -1.34 7.59 3.78
C VAL A 48 -2.66 6.85 3.66
N VAL A 49 -2.69 5.80 2.83
CA VAL A 49 -3.88 4.95 2.66
C VAL A 49 -3.60 3.55 3.22
N ARG A 50 -4.58 2.96 3.91
CA ARG A 50 -4.53 1.55 4.30
C ARG A 50 -5.88 0.87 4.07
N GLY A 51 -5.88 -0.45 3.88
CA GLY A 51 -7.08 -1.25 4.05
C GLY A 51 -7.38 -1.50 5.54
N GLU A 52 -8.66 -1.42 5.91
CA GLU A 52 -9.15 -1.67 7.27
C GLU A 52 -8.68 -3.01 7.84
N ARG A 53 -8.76 -4.07 7.03
CA ARG A 53 -8.39 -5.45 7.38
C ARG A 53 -6.90 -5.75 7.20
N SER A 54 -6.07 -4.75 6.88
CA SER A 54 -4.62 -4.97 6.72
C SER A 54 -3.98 -5.38 8.05
N ASP A 55 -3.35 -6.54 8.03
CA ASP A 55 -2.55 -7.15 9.09
C ASP A 55 -1.05 -6.77 8.99
N LEU A 56 -0.57 -6.38 7.82
CA LEU A 56 0.81 -5.92 7.61
C LEU A 56 1.02 -4.43 7.94
N PHE A 57 0.05 -3.57 7.59
CA PHE A 57 0.11 -2.14 7.91
C PHE A 57 -0.99 -1.75 8.89
N HIS A 58 -0.66 -1.83 10.18
CA HIS A 58 -1.60 -1.58 11.27
C HIS A 58 -2.04 -0.11 11.36
N LYS A 59 -3.28 0.11 11.83
CA LYS A 59 -3.84 1.45 12.09
C LYS A 59 -2.93 2.35 12.91
N LYS A 60 -2.32 1.79 13.96
CA LYS A 60 -1.40 2.49 14.85
C LYS A 60 -0.17 3.04 14.11
N ALA A 61 0.31 2.35 13.07
CA ALA A 61 1.41 2.82 12.24
C ALA A 61 0.98 4.01 11.38
N GLY A 62 -0.20 3.97 10.76
CA GLY A 62 -0.77 5.11 10.04
C GLY A 62 -0.94 6.35 10.92
N ILE A 63 -1.52 6.19 12.11
CA ILE A 63 -1.63 7.28 13.12
C ILE A 63 -0.25 7.79 13.56
N ARG A 64 0.78 6.93 13.63
CA ARG A 64 2.14 7.35 13.97
C ARG A 64 2.75 8.21 12.85
N LEU A 65 2.44 7.95 11.58
CA LEU A 65 2.91 8.76 10.46
C LEU A 65 2.30 10.17 10.50
N THR A 66 1.01 10.31 10.79
CA THR A 66 0.37 11.63 10.89
C THR A 66 0.95 12.50 12.01
N LYS A 67 1.52 11.89 13.04
CA LYS A 67 2.24 12.60 14.13
C LYS A 67 3.67 12.99 13.75
N LYS A 68 4.25 12.37 12.73
CA LYS A 68 5.65 12.58 12.31
C LYS A 68 5.77 13.48 11.08
N ILE A 69 4.86 13.33 10.13
CA ILE A 69 4.85 14.08 8.86
C ILE A 69 3.97 15.31 9.04
N LYS A 70 4.50 16.49 8.70
CA LYS A 70 3.84 17.78 8.95
C LYS A 70 2.51 17.95 8.19
N ASN A 71 2.46 17.54 6.93
CA ASN A 71 1.29 17.64 6.06
C ASN A 71 0.87 16.23 5.63
N CYS A 72 0.11 15.55 6.49
CA CYS A 72 -0.23 14.14 6.31
C CYS A 72 -1.72 13.89 6.54
N THR A 73 -2.39 13.44 5.49
CA THR A 73 -3.76 12.91 5.54
C THR A 73 -3.69 11.39 5.68
N PHE A 74 -4.55 10.82 6.51
CA PHE A 74 -4.64 9.36 6.69
C PHE A 74 -6.05 8.86 6.40
N VAL A 75 -6.14 7.89 5.50
CA VAL A 75 -7.40 7.29 5.04
C VAL A 75 -7.36 5.78 5.25
N GLU A 76 -8.49 5.23 5.71
CA GLU A 76 -8.70 3.80 5.88
C GLU A 76 -9.83 3.35 4.96
N LEU A 77 -9.50 2.52 3.98
CA LEU A 77 -10.45 1.92 3.05
C LEU A 77 -11.20 0.78 3.74
N LYS A 78 -12.52 0.98 3.88
CA LYS A 78 -13.42 -0.01 4.46
C LYS A 78 -13.49 -1.26 3.60
N GLU A 79 -13.51 -2.39 4.29
CA GLU A 79 -13.62 -3.71 3.67
C GLU A 79 -12.48 -4.07 2.72
N CYS A 80 -11.30 -3.49 2.90
CA CYS A 80 -10.10 -3.80 2.10
C CYS A 80 -8.98 -4.38 2.96
N GLY A 81 -8.22 -5.31 2.39
CA GLY A 81 -7.00 -5.89 2.96
C GLY A 81 -5.73 -5.09 2.66
N HIS A 82 -4.57 -5.73 2.81
CA HIS A 82 -3.28 -5.09 2.51
C HIS A 82 -3.11 -4.77 1.02
N PHE A 83 -3.68 -5.60 0.15
CA PHE A 83 -3.60 -5.47 -1.31
C PHE A 83 -4.80 -4.72 -1.87
N PHE A 84 -5.26 -3.68 -1.18
CA PHE A 84 -6.47 -2.93 -1.53
C PHE A 84 -6.47 -2.37 -2.97
N MET A 85 -5.29 -2.09 -3.52
CA MET A 85 -5.11 -1.67 -4.92
C MET A 85 -5.53 -2.76 -5.94
N MET A 86 -5.40 -4.03 -5.56
CA MET A 86 -5.79 -5.19 -6.38
C MET A 86 -7.18 -5.71 -5.99
N GLU A 87 -7.57 -5.58 -4.72
CA GLU A 87 -8.90 -5.99 -4.24
C GLU A 87 -10.00 -5.05 -4.73
N GLU A 88 -9.78 -3.73 -4.67
CA GLU A 88 -10.77 -2.69 -4.94
C GLU A 88 -10.11 -1.51 -5.72
N PRO A 89 -9.78 -1.71 -7.00
CA PRO A 89 -9.03 -0.73 -7.80
C PRO A 89 -9.79 0.60 -7.95
N ASP A 90 -11.10 0.56 -8.20
CA ASP A 90 -11.91 1.77 -8.38
C ASP A 90 -11.97 2.61 -7.09
N LYS A 91 -12.29 1.98 -5.95
CA LYS A 91 -12.26 2.63 -4.63
C LYS A 91 -10.88 3.23 -4.31
N THR A 92 -9.82 2.55 -4.74
CA THR A 92 -8.46 3.05 -4.58
C THR A 92 -8.22 4.30 -5.43
N ILE A 93 -8.62 4.29 -6.70
CA ILE A 93 -8.49 5.43 -7.62
C ILE A 93 -9.27 6.63 -7.09
N ASP A 94 -10.54 6.43 -6.70
CA ASP A 94 -11.41 7.46 -6.13
C ASP A 94 -10.79 8.12 -4.88
N THR A 95 -9.96 7.37 -4.15
CA THR A 95 -9.26 7.88 -2.96
C THR A 95 -8.01 8.68 -3.30
N ILE A 96 -7.20 8.23 -4.27
CA ILE A 96 -5.89 8.84 -4.54
C ILE A 96 -5.95 9.97 -5.57
N LEU A 97 -6.88 9.91 -6.52
CA LEU A 97 -6.90 10.83 -7.65
C LEU A 97 -7.20 12.29 -7.23
N PRO A 98 -8.16 12.58 -6.33
CA PRO A 98 -8.39 13.94 -5.85
C PRO A 98 -7.14 14.54 -5.19
N PHE A 99 -6.43 13.74 -4.39
CA PHE A 99 -5.21 14.15 -3.71
C PHE A 99 -4.09 14.52 -4.69
N ILE A 100 -3.92 13.73 -5.76
CA ILE A 100 -2.91 14.00 -6.80
C ILE A 100 -3.27 15.24 -7.62
N GLN A 101 -4.56 15.46 -7.88
CA GLN A 101 -5.06 16.60 -8.64
C GLN A 101 -5.10 17.91 -7.83
N GLY A 102 -4.92 17.84 -6.50
CA GLY A 102 -4.96 19.00 -5.62
C GLY A 102 -6.38 19.54 -5.38
N VAL A 103 -7.39 18.68 -5.53
CA VAL A 103 -8.82 18.97 -5.36
C VAL A 103 -9.29 18.57 -3.98
#